data_AF-A0AAE8KYF5-F1
#
_entry.id   AF-A0AAE8KYF5-F1
#
_cell.length_a   1.000
_cell.length_b   1.000
_cell.length_c   1.000
_cell.angle_alpha   90.00
_cell.angle_beta   90.00
_cell.angle_gamma   90.00
#
_symmetry.space_group_name_H-M   'P 1'
#
loop_
_entity.id
_entity.type
_entity.pdbx_description
1 polymer ?
#
loop_
_entity_poly.entity_id
_entity_poly.type
_entity_poly.pdbx_seq_one_letter_code
_entity_poly.pdbx_strand_id
1 'polypeptide(L)'
;MTRYLVAAIAAMAILLGIQTHRLDSAQTDHAQYVSDIATKAQQDSEKARQTEQQRQRDIDQVRTDAANQKISDDAHAAELVAVGVSLREQQARLLADRATLRARLAARGKTIEDLTDLLAQLRTEADNHAGELAAALDASRRAGFACEASYDAVRGDSSPLPQGG
;
A
#
# COMPACT_ATOMS: atom_id res chain seq x y z
N MET A 1 3.30 59.61 -69.50
CA MET A 1 3.95 59.33 -68.19
C MET A 1 2.94 59.13 -67.06
N THR A 2 1.91 59.98 -66.91
CA THR A 2 0.90 59.88 -65.84
C THR A 2 0.12 58.56 -65.79
N ARG A 3 -0.29 58.00 -66.93
CA ARG A 3 -1.03 56.71 -66.99
C ARG A 3 -0.22 55.51 -66.46
N TYR A 4 1.09 55.50 -66.71
CA TYR A 4 2.00 54.47 -66.19
C TYR A 4 2.24 54.62 -64.68
N LEU A 5 2.30 55.86 -64.19
CA LEU A 5 2.42 56.16 -62.75
C LEU A 5 1.20 55.68 -61.96
N VAL A 6 -0.01 55.94 -62.47
CA VAL A 6 -1.26 55.47 -61.85
C VAL A 6 -1.34 53.94 -61.86
N ALA A 7 -0.93 53.28 -62.94
CA ALA A 7 -0.89 51.82 -63.01
C ALA A 7 0.10 51.21 -62.02
N ALA A 8 1.29 51.81 -61.84
CA ALA A 8 2.29 51.34 -60.90
C ALA A 8 1.81 51.45 -59.43
N ILE A 9 1.15 52.56 -59.08
CA ILE A 9 0.58 52.76 -57.73
C ILE A 9 -0.55 51.76 -57.46
N ALA A 10 -1.44 51.53 -58.44
CA ALA A 10 -2.51 50.55 -58.31
C ALA A 10 -1.96 49.13 -58.11
N ALA A 11 -0.93 48.74 -58.87
CA ALA A 11 -0.26 47.45 -58.70
C ALA A 11 0.40 47.30 -57.31
N MET A 12 1.02 48.37 -56.81
CA MET A 12 1.65 48.39 -55.48
C MET A 12 0.61 48.25 -54.36
N ALA A 13 -0.54 48.94 -54.47
CA ALA A 13 -1.63 48.83 -53.51
C ALA A 13 -2.23 47.41 -53.47
N ILE A 14 -2.39 46.77 -54.64
CA ILE A 14 -2.87 45.38 -54.72
C ILE A 14 -1.88 44.42 -54.06
N LEU A 15 -0.58 44.58 -54.33
CA LEU A 15 0.48 43.75 -53.73
C LEU A 15 0.52 43.88 -52.20
N LEU A 16 0.43 45.11 -51.68
CA LEU A 16 0.36 45.36 -50.24
C LEU A 16 -0.88 44.73 -49.62
N GLY A 17 -2.05 44.85 -50.26
CA GLY A 17 -3.28 44.20 -49.80
C GLY A 17 -3.19 42.67 -49.75
N ILE A 18 -2.50 42.04 -50.71
CA ILE A 18 -2.26 40.59 -50.68
C ILE A 18 -1.32 40.23 -49.52
N GLN A 19 -0.25 41.00 -49.29
CA GLN A 19 0.70 40.72 -48.21
C GLN A 19 0.06 40.87 -46.83
N THR A 20 -0.73 41.91 -46.60
CA THR A 20 -1.43 42.11 -45.32
C THR A 20 -2.42 40.98 -45.05
N HIS A 21 -3.17 40.54 -46.06
CA HIS A 21 -4.09 39.41 -45.93
C HIS A 21 -3.35 38.09 -45.62
N ARG A 22 -2.19 37.85 -46.25
CA ARG A 22 -1.36 36.68 -45.95
C ARG A 22 -0.76 36.72 -44.54
N LEU A 23 -0.39 37.92 -44.06
CA LEU A 23 0.14 38.10 -42.72
C LEU A 23 -0.95 37.88 -41.65
N ASP A 24 -2.14 38.44 -41.87
CA ASP A 24 -3.29 38.28 -40.97
C ASP A 24 -3.71 36.81 -40.86
N SER A 25 -3.85 36.13 -42.01
CA SER A 25 -4.13 34.68 -42.02
C SER A 25 -3.04 33.85 -41.33
N ALA A 26 -1.76 34.17 -41.54
CA ALA A 26 -0.68 33.49 -40.83
C ALA A 26 -0.71 33.74 -39.31
N GLN A 27 -1.08 34.96 -38.88
CA GLN A 27 -1.24 35.30 -37.46
C GLN A 27 -2.43 34.57 -36.84
N THR A 28 -3.57 34.46 -37.53
CA THR A 28 -4.73 33.73 -37.03
C THR A 28 -4.46 32.24 -36.94
N ASP A 29 -3.81 31.65 -37.95
CA ASP A 29 -3.44 30.23 -37.96
C ASP A 29 -2.46 29.92 -36.82
N HIS A 30 -1.48 30.81 -36.58
CA HIS A 30 -0.54 30.66 -35.47
C HIS A 30 -1.24 30.81 -34.11
N ALA A 31 -2.15 31.78 -33.97
CA ALA A 31 -2.92 31.96 -32.73
C ALA A 31 -3.77 30.72 -32.42
N GLN A 32 -4.44 30.16 -33.43
CA GLN A 32 -5.21 28.92 -33.30
C GLN A 32 -4.33 27.72 -32.94
N TYR A 33 -3.18 27.57 -33.59
CA TYR A 33 -2.22 26.51 -33.30
C TYR A 33 -1.72 26.56 -31.85
N VAL A 34 -1.35 27.76 -31.36
CA VAL A 34 -0.91 27.94 -29.97
C VAL A 34 -2.05 27.65 -28.99
N SER A 35 -3.28 28.09 -29.27
CA SER A 35 -4.43 27.80 -28.41
C SER A 35 -4.76 26.31 -28.37
N ASP A 36 -4.65 25.61 -29.49
CA ASP A 36 -4.92 24.18 -29.59
C ASP A 36 -3.86 23.38 -28.81
N ILE A 37 -2.59 23.78 -28.90
CA ILE A 37 -1.52 23.17 -28.10
C ILE A 37 -1.74 23.43 -26.61
N ALA A 38 -2.06 24.67 -26.23
CA ALA A 38 -2.31 25.01 -24.83
C ALA A 38 -3.48 24.19 -24.27
N THR A 39 -4.56 24.05 -25.04
CA THR A 39 -5.73 23.25 -24.67
C THR A 39 -5.39 21.77 -24.54
N LYS A 40 -4.66 21.19 -25.50
CA LYS A 40 -4.21 19.79 -25.43
C LYS A 40 -3.29 19.55 -24.24
N ALA A 41 -2.31 20.43 -24.02
CA ALA A 41 -1.40 20.34 -22.88
C ALA A 41 -2.15 20.42 -21.55
N GLN A 42 -3.17 21.28 -21.45
CA GLN A 42 -4.02 21.35 -20.27
C GLN A 42 -4.82 20.06 -20.06
N GLN A 43 -5.47 19.54 -21.11
CA GLN A 43 -6.23 18.29 -21.04
C GLN A 43 -5.35 17.10 -20.65
N ASP A 44 -4.15 16.99 -21.22
CA ASP A 44 -3.19 15.93 -20.90
C ASP A 44 -2.71 16.04 -19.44
N SER A 45 -2.46 17.25 -18.96
CA SER A 45 -2.09 17.52 -17.57
C SER A 45 -3.22 17.17 -16.60
N GLU A 46 -4.47 17.54 -16.91
CA GLU A 46 -5.64 17.21 -16.11
C GLU A 46 -5.87 15.69 -16.07
N LYS A 47 -5.75 15.01 -17.21
CA LYS A 47 -5.86 13.54 -17.28
C LYS A 47 -4.76 12.83 -16.49
N ALA A 48 -3.52 13.31 -16.58
CA ALA A 48 -2.41 12.80 -15.78
C ALA A 48 -2.69 13.00 -14.27
N ARG A 49 -3.17 14.18 -13.88
CA ARG A 49 -3.55 14.47 -12.49
C ARG A 49 -4.68 13.58 -11.99
N GLN A 50 -5.72 13.35 -12.79
CA GLN A 50 -6.83 12.46 -12.43
C GLN A 50 -6.36 11.01 -12.24
N THR A 51 -5.50 10.54 -13.14
CA THR A 51 -4.91 9.19 -13.07
C THR A 51 -4.09 9.03 -11.79
N GLU A 52 -3.27 10.02 -11.47
CA GLU A 52 -2.44 10.00 -10.25
C GLU A 52 -3.30 10.08 -8.98
N GLN A 53 -4.33 10.94 -8.96
CA GLN A 53 -5.28 10.99 -7.86
C GLN A 53 -6.02 9.67 -7.67
N GLN A 54 -6.34 8.95 -8.74
CA GLN A 54 -6.94 7.62 -8.65
C GLN A 54 -5.97 6.62 -8.02
N ARG A 55 -4.73 6.56 -8.50
CA ARG A 55 -3.69 5.68 -7.92
C ARG A 55 -3.46 5.96 -6.44
N GLN A 56 -3.44 7.24 -6.04
CA GLN A 56 -3.32 7.61 -4.63
C GLN A 56 -4.49 7.09 -3.80
N ARG A 57 -5.74 7.22 -4.29
CA ARG A 57 -6.92 6.65 -3.62
C ARG A 57 -6.84 5.14 -3.50
N ASP A 58 -6.42 4.44 -4.55
CA ASP A 58 -6.32 2.98 -4.54
C ASP A 58 -5.25 2.51 -3.53
N ILE A 59 -4.10 3.19 -3.48
CA ILE A 59 -3.05 2.93 -2.48
C ILE A 59 -3.54 3.23 -1.06
N ASP A 60 -4.26 4.33 -0.86
CA ASP A 60 -4.80 4.69 0.46
C ASP A 60 -5.86 3.68 0.94
N GLN A 61 -6.63 3.12 0.02
CA GLN A 61 -7.54 2.02 0.32
C GLN A 61 -6.78 0.76 0.74
N VAL A 62 -5.76 0.33 -0.01
CA VAL A 62 -4.90 -0.81 0.36
C VAL A 62 -4.27 -0.60 1.74
N ARG A 63 -3.80 0.61 2.05
CA ARG A 63 -3.25 0.95 3.37
C ARG A 63 -4.29 0.83 4.47
N THR A 64 -5.50 1.31 4.22
CA THR A 64 -6.60 1.26 5.20
C THR A 64 -7.03 -0.18 5.46
N ASP A 65 -7.19 -0.99 4.41
CA ASP A 65 -7.56 -2.40 4.51
C ASP A 65 -6.49 -3.21 5.26
N ALA A 66 -5.21 -2.99 4.93
CA ALA A 66 -4.10 -3.62 5.64
C ALA A 66 -4.04 -3.21 7.12
N ALA A 67 -4.35 -1.96 7.46
CA ALA A 67 -4.40 -1.49 8.84
C ALA A 67 -5.57 -2.16 9.61
N ASN A 68 -6.74 -2.27 8.98
CA ASN A 68 -7.90 -2.94 9.58
C ASN A 68 -7.64 -4.43 9.79
N GLN A 69 -7.04 -5.10 8.81
CA GLN A 69 -6.66 -6.50 8.91
C GLN A 69 -5.65 -6.72 10.03
N LYS A 70 -4.64 -5.85 10.16
CA LYS A 70 -3.69 -5.89 11.28
C LYS A 70 -4.39 -5.79 12.63
N ILE A 71 -5.36 -4.89 12.79
CA ILE A 71 -6.11 -4.76 14.06
C ILE A 71 -6.87 -6.04 14.39
N SER A 72 -7.52 -6.65 13.39
CA SER A 72 -8.22 -7.93 13.53
C SER A 72 -7.25 -9.04 13.93
N ASP A 73 -6.12 -9.17 13.24
CA ASP A 73 -5.10 -10.19 13.50
C ASP A 73 -4.49 -10.02 14.90
N ASP A 74 -4.15 -8.79 15.29
CA ASP A 74 -3.58 -8.50 16.61
C ASP A 74 -4.59 -8.84 17.72
N ALA A 75 -5.89 -8.61 17.50
CA ALA A 75 -6.94 -8.98 18.45
C ALA A 75 -7.08 -10.51 18.60
N HIS A 76 -7.08 -11.25 17.49
CA HIS A 76 -7.09 -12.72 17.53
C HIS A 76 -5.83 -13.28 18.19
N ALA A 77 -4.65 -12.72 17.89
CA ALA A 77 -3.40 -13.10 18.53
C ALA A 77 -3.45 -12.88 20.04
N ALA A 78 -3.99 -11.74 20.50
CA ALA A 78 -4.17 -11.46 21.92
C ALA A 78 -5.11 -12.46 22.61
N GLU A 79 -6.22 -12.85 21.94
CA GLU A 79 -7.13 -13.88 22.44
C GLU A 79 -6.42 -15.23 22.58
N LEU A 80 -5.67 -15.67 21.56
CA LEU A 80 -4.91 -16.92 21.59
C LEU A 80 -3.85 -16.92 22.70
N VAL A 81 -3.17 -15.79 22.91
CA VAL A 81 -2.22 -15.63 24.03
C VAL A 81 -2.94 -15.78 25.37
N ALA A 82 -4.10 -15.14 25.54
CA ALA A 82 -4.88 -15.25 26.77
C ALA A 82 -5.37 -16.68 27.04
N VAL A 83 -5.85 -17.38 26.02
CA VAL A 83 -6.21 -18.81 26.10
C VAL A 83 -4.99 -19.65 26.48
N GLY A 84 -3.82 -19.39 25.88
CA GLY A 84 -2.58 -20.08 26.19
C GLY A 84 -2.12 -19.87 27.64
N VAL A 85 -2.22 -18.64 28.16
CA VAL A 85 -1.92 -18.35 29.58
C VAL A 85 -2.88 -19.08 30.50
N SER A 86 -4.19 -19.03 30.21
CA SER A 86 -5.20 -19.73 31.01
C SER A 86 -4.98 -21.24 31.03
N LEU A 87 -4.59 -21.85 29.90
CA LEU A 87 -4.28 -23.27 29.81
C LEU A 87 -3.05 -23.64 30.65
N ARG A 88 -2.00 -22.79 30.62
CA ARG A 88 -0.81 -22.98 31.46
C ARG A 88 -1.13 -22.87 32.95
N GLU A 89 -1.97 -21.93 33.34
CA GLU A 89 -2.43 -21.82 34.74
C GLU A 89 -3.21 -23.06 35.18
N GLN A 90 -4.11 -23.57 34.34
CA GLN A 90 -4.85 -24.80 34.60
C GLN A 90 -3.92 -26.01 34.73
N GLN A 91 -2.94 -26.14 33.83
CA GLN A 91 -1.90 -27.18 33.93
C GLN A 91 -1.09 -27.06 35.22
N ALA A 92 -0.66 -25.85 35.60
CA ALA A 92 0.10 -25.63 36.82
C ALA A 92 -0.71 -26.03 38.07
N ARG A 93 -2.01 -25.70 38.12
CA ARG A 93 -2.91 -26.14 39.19
C ARG A 93 -3.01 -27.67 39.26
N LEU A 94 -3.23 -28.34 38.12
CA LEU A 94 -3.28 -29.80 38.04
C LEU A 94 -1.96 -30.47 38.49
N LEU A 95 -0.82 -29.87 38.13
CA LEU A 95 0.49 -30.35 38.57
C LEU A 95 0.71 -30.15 40.07
N ALA A 96 0.28 -29.03 40.64
CA ALA A 96 0.33 -28.77 42.08
C ALA A 96 -0.56 -29.72 42.89
N ASP A 97 -1.77 -30.01 42.40
CA ASP A 97 -2.69 -31.01 42.97
C ASP A 97 -2.06 -32.42 42.93
N ARG A 98 -1.32 -32.73 41.86
CA ARG A 98 -0.58 -33.99 41.75
C ARG A 98 0.66 -34.03 42.65
N ALA A 99 1.36 -32.92 42.82
CA ALA A 99 2.53 -32.81 43.67
C ALA A 99 2.16 -32.95 45.15
N THR A 100 1.05 -32.37 45.60
CA THR A 100 0.51 -32.59 46.97
C THR A 100 0.13 -34.05 47.23
N LEU A 101 -0.35 -34.78 46.21
CA LEU A 101 -0.55 -36.24 46.26
C LEU A 101 0.77 -37.03 46.35
N ARG A 102 1.83 -36.58 45.66
CA ARG A 102 3.16 -37.23 45.63
C ARG A 102 4.07 -36.90 46.81
N ALA A 103 3.95 -35.72 47.41
CA ALA A 103 4.69 -35.33 48.62
C ALA A 103 4.44 -36.30 49.79
N ARG A 104 3.32 -37.05 49.75
CA ARG A 104 3.02 -38.16 50.66
C ARG A 104 3.86 -39.44 50.41
N LEU A 105 4.72 -39.50 49.36
CA LEU A 105 5.37 -40.73 48.86
C LEU A 105 6.91 -40.68 48.63
N ALA A 106 7.63 -39.66 49.13
CA ALA A 106 9.06 -39.69 49.50
C ALA A 106 10.22 -39.69 48.43
N ALA A 107 11.28 -38.95 48.83
CA ALA A 107 12.73 -38.95 48.54
C ALA A 107 13.29 -39.19 47.13
N ARG A 108 12.87 -40.23 46.38
CA ARG A 108 13.35 -40.47 45.00
C ARG A 108 12.76 -39.48 43.99
N GLY A 109 11.65 -38.82 44.36
CA GLY A 109 10.95 -37.84 43.53
C GLY A 109 11.72 -36.53 43.32
N LYS A 110 12.58 -36.10 44.25
CA LYS A 110 13.19 -34.76 44.21
C LYS A 110 14.03 -34.50 42.96
N THR A 111 14.87 -35.46 42.55
CA THR A 111 15.70 -35.34 41.33
C THR A 111 14.85 -35.41 40.04
N ILE A 112 13.70 -36.10 40.08
CA ILE A 112 12.76 -36.17 38.95
C ILE A 112 11.92 -34.88 38.86
N GLU A 113 11.57 -34.28 40.00
CA GLU A 113 10.90 -32.97 40.08
C GLU A 113 11.78 -31.86 39.50
N ASP A 114 13.05 -31.76 39.91
CA ASP A 114 13.99 -30.76 39.38
C ASP A 114 14.15 -30.85 37.84
N LEU A 115 14.20 -32.08 37.30
CA LEU A 115 14.26 -32.29 35.84
C LEU A 115 12.95 -31.92 35.13
N THR A 116 11.81 -32.18 35.77
CA THR A 116 10.49 -31.84 35.22
C THR A 116 10.30 -30.33 35.19
N ASP A 117 10.74 -29.62 36.23
CA ASP A 117 10.68 -28.16 36.31
C ASP A 117 11.61 -27.51 35.26
N LEU A 118 12.83 -28.03 35.09
CA LEU A 118 13.75 -27.57 34.03
C LEU A 118 13.15 -27.76 32.63
N LEU A 119 12.54 -28.92 32.36
CA LEU A 119 11.86 -29.17 31.07
C LEU A 119 10.65 -28.26 30.87
N ALA A 120 9.89 -27.97 31.92
CA ALA A 120 8.77 -27.03 31.86
C ALA A 120 9.25 -25.59 31.58
N GLN A 121 10.36 -25.18 32.20
CA GLN A 121 10.98 -23.88 31.95
C GLN A 121 11.52 -23.78 30.51
N LEU A 122 12.28 -24.78 30.05
CA LEU A 122 12.82 -24.82 28.69
C LEU A 122 11.70 -24.83 27.64
N ARG A 123 10.61 -25.57 27.90
CA ARG A 123 9.44 -25.56 27.02
C ARG A 123 8.78 -24.19 26.98
N THR A 124 8.63 -23.53 28.12
CA THR A 124 8.06 -22.18 28.19
C THR A 124 8.92 -21.18 27.42
N GLU A 125 10.25 -21.24 27.56
CA GLU A 125 11.17 -20.38 26.84
C GLU A 125 11.16 -20.64 25.32
N ALA A 126 11.13 -21.92 24.91
CA ALA A 126 11.02 -22.31 23.51
C ALA A 126 9.69 -21.87 22.89
N ASP A 127 8.57 -22.05 23.60
CA ASP A 127 7.24 -21.62 23.14
C ASP A 127 7.17 -20.08 23.02
N ASN A 128 7.79 -19.34 23.96
CA ASN A 128 7.88 -17.88 23.87
C ASN A 128 8.70 -17.43 22.66
N HIS A 129 9.87 -18.04 22.44
CA HIS A 129 10.72 -17.69 21.30
C HIS A 129 10.07 -18.04 19.95
N ALA A 130 9.37 -19.18 19.88
CA ALA A 130 8.56 -19.53 18.71
C ALA A 130 7.45 -18.50 18.45
N GLY A 131 6.81 -17.97 19.50
CA GLY A 131 5.83 -16.89 19.40
C GLY A 131 6.42 -15.58 18.86
N GLU A 132 7.61 -15.19 19.32
CA GLU A 132 8.31 -14.00 18.81
C GLU A 132 8.66 -14.13 17.32
N LEU A 133 9.17 -15.30 16.91
CA LEU A 133 9.47 -15.60 15.51
C LEU A 133 8.20 -15.58 14.64
N ALA A 134 7.11 -16.18 15.11
CA ALA A 134 5.83 -16.16 14.41
C ALA A 134 5.33 -14.72 14.21
N ALA A 135 5.36 -13.89 15.27
CA ALA A 135 4.94 -12.49 15.18
C ALA A 135 5.77 -11.69 14.18
N ALA A 136 7.09 -11.90 14.13
CA ALA A 136 7.97 -11.25 13.16
C ALA A 136 7.68 -11.70 11.72
N LEU A 137 7.46 -13.01 11.51
CA LEU A 137 7.09 -13.57 10.21
C LEU A 137 5.74 -13.04 9.73
N ASP A 138 4.72 -13.01 10.60
CA ASP A 138 3.40 -12.47 10.27
C ASP A 138 3.45 -10.99 9.91
N ALA A 139 4.25 -10.20 10.65
CA ALA A 139 4.50 -8.81 10.31
C ALA A 139 5.15 -8.64 8.94
N SER A 140 6.16 -9.46 8.62
CA SER A 140 6.83 -9.44 7.32
C SER A 140 5.90 -9.86 6.18
N ARG A 141 5.06 -10.88 6.40
CA ARG A 141 4.10 -11.39 5.43
C ARG A 141 3.01 -10.36 5.12
N ARG A 142 2.46 -9.71 6.14
CA ARG A 142 1.50 -8.61 5.96
C ARG A 142 2.09 -7.45 5.17
N ALA A 143 3.33 -7.05 5.49
CA ALA A 143 4.01 -6.01 4.72
C ALA A 143 4.19 -6.42 3.24
N GLY A 144 4.55 -7.68 2.99
CA GLY A 144 4.64 -8.24 1.64
C GLY A 144 3.34 -8.15 0.85
N PHE A 145 2.22 -8.60 1.44
CA PHE A 145 0.91 -8.52 0.78
C PHE A 145 0.45 -7.08 0.54
N ALA A 146 0.70 -6.17 1.47
CA ALA A 146 0.41 -4.75 1.25
C ALA A 146 1.23 -4.17 0.09
N CYS A 147 2.50 -4.58 -0.05
CA CYS A 147 3.34 -4.19 -1.17
C CYS A 147 2.81 -4.74 -2.51
N GLU A 148 2.46 -6.03 -2.55
CA GLU A 148 1.90 -6.69 -3.75
C GLU A 148 0.58 -6.02 -4.18
N ALA A 149 -0.35 -5.83 -3.25
CA ALA A 149 -1.63 -5.18 -3.53
C ALA A 149 -1.47 -3.71 -3.96
N SER A 150 -0.50 -2.98 -3.39
CA SER A 150 -0.18 -1.61 -3.85
C SER A 150 0.36 -1.61 -5.29
N TYR A 151 1.17 -2.61 -5.65
CA TYR A 151 1.70 -2.75 -7.00
C TYR A 151 0.59 -3.10 -8.00
N ASP A 152 -0.30 -4.02 -7.65
CA ASP A 152 -1.45 -4.42 -8.46
C ASP A 152 -2.44 -3.25 -8.66
N ALA A 153 -2.68 -2.45 -7.62
CA ALA A 153 -3.47 -1.23 -7.71
C ALA A 153 -2.89 -0.23 -8.72
N VAL A 154 -1.56 -0.05 -8.73
CA VAL A 154 -0.89 0.84 -9.69
C VAL A 154 -0.95 0.29 -11.13
N ARG A 155 -0.93 -1.05 -11.29
CA ARG A 155 -1.07 -1.73 -12.58
C ARG A 155 -2.50 -1.73 -13.12
N GLY A 156 -3.51 -1.53 -12.28
CA GLY A 156 -4.92 -1.66 -12.65
C GLY A 156 -5.43 -3.11 -12.63
N ASP A 157 -4.67 -4.03 -12.03
CA ASP A 157 -5.01 -5.44 -11.84
C ASP A 157 -5.58 -5.62 -10.41
N SER A 158 -6.63 -4.87 -10.05
CA SER A 158 -7.17 -4.89 -8.67
C SER A 158 -7.88 -6.21 -8.37
N SER A 159 -7.12 -7.23 -7.97
CA SER A 159 -7.66 -8.46 -7.41
C SER A 159 -7.90 -8.26 -5.90
N PRO A 160 -9.05 -8.66 -5.35
CA PRO A 160 -9.30 -8.55 -3.91
C PRO A 160 -8.23 -9.29 -3.12
N LEU A 161 -7.70 -8.64 -2.07
CA LEU A 161 -6.73 -9.23 -1.14
C LEU A 161 -7.19 -10.64 -0.71
N PRO A 162 -6.32 -11.67 -0.78
CA PRO A 162 -6.67 -12.99 -0.30
C PRO A 162 -6.93 -12.91 1.22
N GLN A 163 -8.15 -13.24 1.61
CA GLN A 163 -8.56 -13.42 3.01
C GLN A 163 -7.79 -14.63 3.55
N GLY A 164 -6.61 -14.39 4.13
CA GLY A 164 -5.82 -15.43 4.78
C GLY A 164 -6.60 -15.97 6.00
N GLY A 165 -6.88 -17.27 5.98
CA GLY A 165 -7.36 -18.03 7.14
C GLY A 165 -6.22 -18.58 8.00
#